data_AF-A0A6A5GC04-F1
#
_entry.id   AF-A0A6A5GC04-F1
#
_cell.length_a   1.000
_cell.length_b   1.000
_cell.length_c   1.000
_cell.angle_alpha   90.00
_cell.angle_beta   90.00
_cell.angle_gamma   90.00
#
_symmetry.space_group_name_H-M   'P 1'
#
loop_
_entity.id
_entity.type
_entity.pdbx_description
1 polymer ?
#
loop_
_entity_poly.entity_id
_entity_poly.type
_entity_poly.pdbx_seq_one_letter_code
_entity_poly.pdbx_strand_id
1 'polypeptide(L)'
;MNFILNILLLSGFIALCQAACNVCNCNAPPTIFDEAQFNAVVKNSGNPEIRTFIEATSHKITDCVVTLDCDFGDSYEENRIVYLTADGGESYSLNLNDMVCVDGSKWTADGKEVTAIGCYGKQSPDFGEY
;
A
#
# COMPACT_ATOMS: atom_id res chain seq x y z
N MET A 1 50.52 25.48 -5.68
CA MET A 1 49.79 24.42 -4.94
C MET A 1 48.30 24.77 -4.86
N ASN A 2 47.61 24.91 -6.00
CA ASN A 2 46.21 25.40 -6.06
C ASN A 2 45.31 24.56 -6.99
N PHE A 3 45.80 23.43 -7.51
CA PHE A 3 45.10 22.67 -8.56
C PHE A 3 44.34 21.43 -8.06
N ILE A 4 44.57 21.01 -6.81
CA ILE A 4 43.96 19.78 -6.25
C ILE A 4 42.63 20.09 -5.53
N LEU A 5 42.42 21.32 -5.06
CA LEU A 5 41.23 21.67 -4.27
C LEU A 5 39.94 21.81 -5.10
N ASN A 6 40.05 22.06 -6.42
CA ASN A 6 38.88 22.24 -7.29
C ASN A 6 38.27 20.93 -7.81
N ILE A 7 39.01 19.83 -7.83
CA ILE A 7 38.51 18.54 -8.34
C ILE A 7 37.68 17.79 -7.26
N LEU A 8 38.02 17.97 -5.98
CA LEU A 8 37.29 17.38 -4.86
C LEU A 8 35.89 17.98 -4.65
N LEU A 9 35.67 19.23 -5.08
CA LEU A 9 34.37 19.89 -4.99
C LEU A 9 33.39 19.41 -6.08
N LEU A 10 33.87 18.99 -7.25
CA LEU A 10 32.99 18.47 -8.31
C LEU A 10 32.56 17.01 -8.07
N SER A 11 33.39 16.18 -7.44
CA SER A 11 33.02 14.80 -7.11
C SER A 11 32.10 14.69 -5.88
N GLY A 12 32.06 15.73 -5.03
CA GLY A 12 31.14 15.80 -3.88
C GLY A 12 29.68 16.07 -4.25
N PHE A 13 29.40 16.69 -5.40
CA PHE A 13 28.03 17.00 -5.83
C PHE A 13 27.33 15.83 -6.52
N ILE A 14 28.06 14.90 -7.13
CA ILE A 14 27.46 13.75 -7.84
C ILE A 14 27.04 12.64 -6.86
N ALA A 15 27.65 12.57 -5.67
CA ALA A 15 27.31 11.59 -4.64
C ALA A 15 26.02 11.94 -3.85
N LEU A 16 25.62 13.22 -3.83
CA LEU A 16 24.40 13.65 -3.12
C LEU A 16 23.12 13.44 -3.95
N CYS A 17 23.24 13.22 -5.27
CA CYS A 17 22.08 12.95 -6.11
C CYS A 17 21.56 11.51 -6.01
N GLN A 18 22.31 10.53 -5.52
CA GLN A 18 21.77 9.17 -5.38
C GLN A 18 21.03 8.94 -4.06
N ALA A 19 21.28 9.75 -3.03
CA ALA A 19 20.56 9.67 -1.76
C ALA A 19 19.21 10.42 -1.76
N ALA A 20 19.00 11.34 -2.73
CA ALA A 20 17.76 12.10 -2.89
C ALA A 20 16.89 11.63 -4.08
N CYS A 21 17.35 10.63 -4.84
CA CYS A 21 16.65 10.13 -6.04
C CYS A 21 15.95 8.78 -5.83
N ASN A 22 15.46 8.48 -4.62
CA ASN A 22 14.23 7.70 -4.53
C ASN A 22 13.05 8.62 -4.86
N VAL A 23 13.07 9.21 -6.07
CA VAL A 23 11.81 9.66 -6.68
C VAL A 23 10.98 8.39 -6.75
N CYS A 24 9.79 8.35 -6.14
CA CYS A 24 8.88 7.21 -6.30
C CYS A 24 8.74 6.93 -7.78
N ASN A 25 9.42 5.91 -8.25
CA ASN A 25 9.57 5.70 -9.68
C ASN A 25 8.39 4.87 -10.23
N CYS A 26 7.51 4.40 -9.32
CA CYS A 26 6.29 3.69 -9.65
C CYS A 26 5.33 4.68 -10.29
N ASN A 27 5.10 4.47 -11.58
CA ASN A 27 4.21 5.29 -12.39
C ASN A 27 2.72 4.94 -12.17
N ALA A 28 2.44 3.83 -11.49
CA ALA A 28 1.10 3.37 -11.18
C ALA A 28 1.05 2.69 -9.80
N PRO A 29 -0.07 2.82 -9.06
CA PRO A 29 -0.29 2.03 -7.85
C PRO A 29 -0.65 0.59 -8.22
N PRO A 30 -0.70 -0.32 -7.24
CA PRO A 30 -1.23 -1.65 -7.48
C PRO A 30 -2.68 -1.61 -7.95
N THR A 31 -3.10 -2.69 -8.59
CA THR A 31 -4.49 -2.87 -9.02
C THR A 31 -5.45 -2.76 -7.83
N ILE A 32 -6.60 -2.12 -8.03
CA ILE A 32 -7.68 -2.19 -7.04
C ILE A 32 -8.40 -3.53 -7.22
N PHE A 33 -8.51 -4.34 -6.17
CA PHE A 33 -9.28 -5.58 -6.25
C PHE A 33 -10.78 -5.30 -6.36
N ASP A 34 -11.48 -6.15 -7.11
CA ASP A 34 -12.93 -6.12 -7.23
C ASP A 34 -13.62 -6.97 -6.15
N GLU A 35 -14.96 -6.96 -6.16
CA GLU A 35 -15.75 -7.74 -5.21
C GLU A 35 -15.53 -9.25 -5.37
N ALA A 36 -15.24 -9.74 -6.58
CA ALA A 36 -14.98 -11.15 -6.82
C ALA A 36 -13.68 -11.60 -6.14
N GLN A 37 -12.62 -10.81 -6.31
CA GLN A 37 -11.33 -11.04 -5.66
C GLN A 37 -11.44 -10.88 -4.13
N PHE A 38 -12.21 -9.90 -3.64
CA PHE A 38 -12.53 -9.77 -2.22
C PHE A 38 -13.19 -11.03 -1.66
N ASN A 39 -14.26 -11.52 -2.30
CA ASN A 39 -14.99 -12.71 -1.85
C ASN A 39 -14.12 -13.98 -1.85
N ALA A 40 -13.18 -14.08 -2.80
CA ALA A 40 -12.30 -15.22 -2.93
C ALA A 40 -11.16 -15.24 -1.88
N VAL A 41 -10.61 -14.08 -1.54
CA VAL A 41 -9.34 -13.99 -0.78
C VAL A 41 -9.51 -13.30 0.58
N VAL A 42 -10.24 -12.18 0.63
CA VAL A 42 -10.31 -11.30 1.81
C VAL A 42 -11.45 -11.69 2.75
N LYS A 43 -12.61 -12.05 2.21
CA LYS A 43 -13.85 -12.22 3.01
C LYS A 43 -13.72 -13.23 4.15
N ASN A 44 -12.96 -14.30 3.96
CA ASN A 44 -12.90 -15.45 4.87
C ASN A 44 -11.49 -15.72 5.41
N SER A 45 -10.62 -14.71 5.56
CA SER A 45 -9.18 -14.92 5.84
C SER A 45 -8.82 -15.42 7.25
N GLY A 46 -9.76 -16.04 7.96
CA GLY A 46 -9.49 -16.78 9.21
C GLY A 46 -9.75 -16.00 10.49
N ASN A 47 -10.29 -14.77 10.41
CA ASN A 47 -10.79 -14.04 11.58
C ASN A 47 -12.32 -14.18 11.69
N PRO A 48 -12.90 -14.22 12.90
CA PRO A 48 -14.34 -14.35 13.09
C PRO A 48 -15.14 -13.10 12.72
N GLU A 49 -14.54 -12.09 12.09
CA GLU A 49 -15.18 -10.83 11.75
C GLU A 49 -16.00 -10.90 10.45
N ILE A 50 -17.09 -10.13 10.39
CA ILE A 50 -17.87 -9.93 9.17
C ILE A 50 -17.19 -8.85 8.35
N ARG A 51 -16.82 -9.20 7.12
CA ARG A 51 -16.15 -8.29 6.19
C ARG A 51 -17.06 -7.99 5.02
N THR A 52 -17.30 -6.72 4.75
CA THR A 52 -18.12 -6.25 3.63
C THR A 52 -17.23 -5.53 2.63
N PHE A 53 -17.31 -5.94 1.36
CA PHE A 53 -16.58 -5.26 0.29
C PHE A 53 -16.98 -3.79 0.20
N ILE A 54 -16.00 -2.92 0.03
CA ILE A 54 -16.21 -1.49 -0.20
C ILE A 54 -15.45 -1.12 -1.45
N GLU A 55 -16.18 -0.57 -2.43
CA GLU A 55 -15.60 -0.14 -3.68
C GLU A 55 -14.68 1.08 -3.44
N ALA A 56 -13.45 0.97 -3.91
CA ALA A 56 -12.55 2.11 -3.92
C ALA A 56 -12.91 3.03 -5.08
N THR A 57 -13.10 4.31 -4.76
CA THR A 57 -13.53 5.34 -5.72
C THR A 57 -12.37 5.91 -6.52
N SER A 58 -11.17 5.98 -5.92
CA SER A 58 -9.96 6.41 -6.60
C SER A 58 -8.69 6.00 -5.86
N HIS A 59 -7.55 6.06 -6.53
CA HIS A 59 -6.22 5.90 -5.93
C HIS A 59 -5.29 7.01 -6.40
N LYS A 60 -4.28 7.34 -5.58
CA LYS A 60 -3.25 8.34 -5.91
C LYS A 60 -1.91 7.91 -5.34
N ILE A 61 -0.82 8.33 -5.99
CA ILE A 61 0.54 8.25 -5.44
C ILE A 61 0.96 9.69 -5.12
N THR A 62 1.21 9.98 -3.85
CA THR A 62 1.73 11.27 -3.39
C THR A 62 2.93 11.00 -2.49
N ASP A 63 4.07 11.63 -2.77
CA ASP A 63 5.29 11.49 -1.96
C ASP A 63 5.69 10.03 -1.67
N CYS A 64 5.61 9.17 -2.69
CA CYS A 64 5.88 7.73 -2.61
C CYS A 64 4.87 6.90 -1.80
N VAL A 65 3.76 7.50 -1.38
CA VAL A 65 2.70 6.83 -0.62
C VAL A 65 1.50 6.61 -1.52
N VAL A 66 0.98 5.38 -1.54
CA VAL A 66 -0.30 5.09 -2.17
C VAL A 66 -1.42 5.50 -1.21
N THR A 67 -2.35 6.32 -1.68
CA THR A 67 -3.59 6.62 -0.97
C THR A 67 -4.75 6.02 -1.74
N LEU A 68 -5.70 5.44 -1.02
CA LEU A 68 -6.90 4.84 -1.58
C LEU A 68 -8.11 5.54 -0.97
N ASP A 69 -8.96 6.11 -1.83
CA ASP A 69 -10.17 6.81 -1.43
C ASP A 69 -11.36 5.82 -1.53
N CYS A 70 -11.98 5.49 -0.40
CA CYS A 70 -13.09 4.53 -0.31
C CYS A 70 -14.31 5.15 0.36
N ASP A 71 -15.50 4.80 -0.13
CA ASP A 71 -16.76 5.29 0.44
C ASP A 71 -17.24 4.33 1.53
N PHE A 72 -16.78 4.57 2.75
CA PHE A 72 -17.03 3.66 3.86
C PHE A 72 -18.45 3.76 4.45
N GLY A 73 -19.18 4.85 4.22
CA GLY A 73 -20.39 5.15 4.98
C GLY A 73 -20.17 5.12 6.52
N ASP A 74 -21.28 4.98 7.27
CA ASP A 74 -21.27 5.06 8.74
C ASP A 74 -21.66 3.73 9.44
N SER A 75 -21.82 2.65 8.68
CA SER A 75 -22.46 1.41 9.16
C SER A 75 -21.51 0.37 9.75
N TYR A 76 -20.20 0.63 9.74
CA TYR A 76 -19.17 -0.34 10.12
C TYR A 76 -18.48 0.07 11.42
N GLU A 77 -18.05 -0.92 12.21
CA GLU A 77 -17.28 -0.67 13.43
C GLU A 77 -15.89 -0.16 13.09
N GLU A 78 -15.28 -0.73 12.06
CA GLU A 78 -13.99 -0.29 11.55
C GLU A 78 -13.96 -0.28 10.03
N ASN A 79 -13.30 0.74 9.49
CA ASN A 79 -13.02 0.88 8.07
C ASN A 79 -11.58 0.44 7.83
N ARG A 80 -11.36 -0.43 6.84
CA ARG A 80 -10.06 -1.02 6.55
C ARG A 80 -9.64 -0.75 5.11
N ILE A 81 -8.38 -0.34 4.94
CA ILE A 81 -7.66 -0.28 3.67
C ILE A 81 -6.58 -1.35 3.75
N VAL A 82 -6.58 -2.29 2.81
CA VAL A 82 -5.69 -3.46 2.84
C VAL A 82 -5.02 -3.69 1.49
N TYR A 83 -3.98 -4.51 1.51
CA TYR A 83 -3.30 -5.02 0.33
C TYR A 83 -3.25 -6.54 0.32
N LEU A 84 -3.16 -7.11 -0.88
CA LEU A 84 -2.94 -8.52 -1.14
C LEU A 84 -1.51 -8.71 -1.66
N THR A 85 -0.83 -9.74 -1.14
CA THR A 85 0.52 -10.09 -1.60
C THR A 85 0.51 -11.29 -2.53
N ALA A 86 1.52 -11.38 -3.40
CA ALA A 86 1.61 -12.41 -4.43
C ALA A 86 1.67 -13.85 -3.90
N ASP A 87 2.11 -14.02 -2.65
CA ASP A 87 2.15 -15.32 -1.95
C ASP A 87 0.81 -15.72 -1.31
N GLY A 88 -0.26 -14.96 -1.58
CA GLY A 88 -1.60 -15.23 -1.06
C GLY A 88 -1.82 -14.73 0.37
N GLY A 89 -0.88 -13.96 0.92
CA GLY A 89 -1.07 -13.25 2.17
C GLY A 89 -2.03 -12.09 2.01
N GLU A 90 -2.94 -11.95 2.98
CA GLU A 90 -3.65 -10.69 3.21
C GLU A 90 -2.84 -9.83 4.19
N SER A 91 -2.86 -8.51 3.98
CA SER A 91 -2.42 -7.55 4.97
C SER A 91 -3.43 -7.35 6.11
N TYR A 92 -2.92 -7.16 7.32
CA TYR A 92 -3.69 -6.62 8.46
C TYR A 92 -3.59 -5.10 8.59
N SER A 93 -3.04 -4.41 7.59
CA SER A 93 -2.78 -2.99 7.68
C SER A 93 -4.07 -2.17 7.68
N LEU A 94 -3.97 -0.97 8.27
CA LEU A 94 -5.04 0.03 8.34
C LEU A 94 -4.92 1.08 7.23
N ASN A 95 -3.81 1.05 6.50
CA ASN A 95 -3.42 2.00 5.47
C ASN A 95 -2.32 1.37 4.59
N LEU A 96 -1.73 2.14 3.68
CA LEU A 96 -0.75 1.65 2.71
C LEU A 96 0.65 2.28 2.91
N ASN A 97 0.93 2.81 4.11
CA ASN A 97 2.15 3.59 4.37
C ASN A 97 3.42 2.72 4.48
N ASP A 98 3.25 1.42 4.69
CA ASP A 98 4.31 0.41 4.74
C ASP A 98 4.70 -0.13 3.36
N MET A 99 3.97 0.26 2.31
CA MET A 99 4.29 -0.10 0.95
C MET A 99 5.46 0.74 0.42
N VAL A 100 6.41 0.05 -0.20
CA VAL A 100 7.59 0.66 -0.82
C VAL A 100 7.57 0.36 -2.31
N CYS A 101 7.76 1.40 -3.13
CA CYS A 101 8.00 1.22 -4.55
C CYS A 101 9.43 0.69 -4.79
N VAL A 102 9.54 -0.40 -5.52
CA VAL A 102 10.80 -1.06 -5.89
C VAL A 102 10.97 -1.01 -7.40
N ASP A 103 12.17 -0.60 -7.84
CA ASP A 103 12.60 -0.54 -9.25
C ASP A 103 11.65 0.23 -10.19
N GLY A 104 10.78 1.09 -9.63
CA GLY A 104 9.82 1.89 -10.38
C GLY A 104 8.68 1.15 -11.04
N SER A 105 8.49 -0.13 -10.73
CA SER A 105 7.50 -0.96 -11.41
C SER A 105 6.65 -1.79 -10.46
N LYS A 106 7.08 -1.96 -9.21
CA LYS A 106 6.43 -2.86 -8.26
C LYS A 106 6.28 -2.19 -6.91
N TRP A 107 5.22 -2.57 -6.21
CA TRP A 107 5.04 -2.24 -4.81
C TRP A 107 5.32 -3.46 -3.96
N THR A 108 5.99 -3.25 -2.84
CA THR A 108 6.27 -4.31 -1.87
C THR A 108 5.88 -3.86 -0.47
N ALA A 109 5.33 -4.78 0.32
CA ALA A 109 5.12 -4.59 1.75
C ALA A 109 5.65 -5.83 2.48
N ASP A 110 6.36 -5.64 3.59
CA ASP A 110 7.05 -6.71 4.33
C ASP A 110 7.93 -7.63 3.45
N GLY A 111 8.58 -7.05 2.43
CA GLY A 111 9.42 -7.78 1.48
C GLY A 111 8.67 -8.65 0.49
N LYS A 112 7.34 -8.54 0.41
CA LYS A 112 6.47 -9.29 -0.51
C LYS A 112 5.86 -8.36 -1.54
N GLU A 113 5.75 -8.82 -2.78
CA GLU A 113 5.11 -8.07 -3.86
C GLU A 113 3.61 -7.89 -3.58
N VAL A 114 3.15 -6.64 -3.64
CA VAL A 114 1.74 -6.27 -3.53
C VAL A 114 1.10 -6.39 -4.90
N THR A 115 0.08 -7.23 -5.02
CA THR A 115 -0.63 -7.50 -6.28
C THR A 115 -1.92 -6.72 -6.40
N ALA A 116 -2.57 -6.41 -5.28
CA ALA A 116 -3.77 -5.59 -5.26
C ALA A 116 -3.93 -4.82 -3.95
N ILE A 117 -4.72 -3.76 -3.99
CA ILE A 117 -5.15 -2.96 -2.84
C ILE A 117 -6.67 -2.82 -2.85
N GLY A 118 -7.28 -2.52 -1.72
CA GLY A 118 -8.72 -2.30 -1.65
C GLY A 118 -9.22 -2.03 -0.25
N CYS A 119 -10.55 -1.99 -0.11
CA CYS A 119 -11.22 -1.59 1.12
C CYS A 119 -12.27 -2.60 1.56
N TYR A 120 -12.47 -2.68 2.87
CA TYR A 120 -13.61 -3.37 3.44
C TYR A 120 -14.08 -2.74 4.75
N GLY A 121 -15.36 -2.90 5.02
CA GLY A 121 -15.98 -2.58 6.29
C GLY A 121 -15.96 -3.79 7.20
N LYS A 122 -15.55 -3.61 8.44
CA LYS A 122 -15.52 -4.65 9.46
C LYS A 122 -16.67 -4.46 10.44
N GLN A 123 -17.31 -5.57 10.78
CA GLN A 123 -18.25 -5.68 11.90
C GLN A 123 -17.89 -6.90 12.74
N SER A 124 -18.10 -6.80 14.04
CA SER A 124 -18.03 -7.97 14.90
C SER A 124 -19.22 -8.87 14.60
N PRO A 125 -19.05 -10.20 14.58
CA PRO A 125 -20.19 -11.10 14.55
C PRO A 125 -21.01 -10.84 15.81
N ASP A 126 -22.31 -10.60 15.64
CA ASP A 126 -23.22 -10.45 16.76
C ASP A 126 -23.37 -11.82 17.43
N PHE A 127 -22.52 -12.09 18.42
CA PHE A 127 -22.70 -13.22 19.33
C PHE A 127 -23.78 -12.79 20.31
N GLY A 128 -25.03 -12.83 19.86
CA GLY A 128 -26.18 -12.47 20.67
C GLY A 128 -26.04 -13.05 22.08
N GLU A 129 -26.29 -12.23 23.09
CA GLU A 129 -26.22 -12.61 24.50
C GLU A 129 -26.96 -13.95 24.71
N TYR A 130 -26.20 -15.02 24.90
CA TYR A 130 -26.71 -16.35 25.24
C TYR A 130 -27.09 -16.42 26.72
#